data_AF-A0A6B3EW75-F1
#
_entry.id   AF-A0A6B3EW75-F1
#
_cell.length_a   1.000
_cell.length_b   1.000
_cell.length_c   1.000
_cell.angle_alpha   90.00
_cell.angle_beta   90.00
_cell.angle_gamma   90.00
#
_symmetry.space_group_name_H-M   'P 1'
#
loop_
_entity.id
_entity.type
_entity.pdbx_description
1 polymer ?
#
loop_
_entity_poly.entity_id
_entity_poly.type
_entity_poly.pdbx_seq_one_letter_code
_entity_poly.pdbx_strand_id
1 'polypeptide(L)'
;ETNSEDGAWRDAGLDRLRTTPQAVDVGEEDGAVVVTVRSTVAAPGVKGSSFAQTLRYTVTGNGELRVDHRARAEGAARSVPYLPRIGLTLQLPQQYDQFSWYGRGPEENYDDREDGAPTGVYHTGVDEQFSGYLRPQDYGNHEEVRWAALSDGRDGVLVSGDGENFSAGVTPYEDIDRAAYPFALRR
;
A
#
# COMPACT_ATOMS: atom_id res chain seq x y z
N GLU A 1 -21.99 -20.11 -3.99
CA GLU A 1 -21.11 -19.56 -5.05
C GLU A 1 -19.70 -19.50 -4.47
N THR A 2 -18.84 -20.44 -4.82
CA THR A 2 -17.53 -20.65 -4.17
C THR A 2 -16.46 -20.84 -5.25
N ASN A 3 -16.29 -19.83 -6.08
CA ASN A 3 -15.23 -19.76 -7.09
C ASN A 3 -14.90 -18.29 -7.45
N SER A 4 -14.95 -17.39 -6.46
CA SER A 4 -14.38 -16.05 -6.62
C SER A 4 -12.91 -16.09 -6.16
N GLU A 5 -12.07 -15.26 -6.80
CA GLU A 5 -10.64 -15.08 -6.49
C GLU A 5 -10.45 -14.72 -5.00
N ASP A 6 -11.37 -13.90 -4.51
CA ASP A 6 -11.66 -13.58 -3.12
C ASP A 6 -11.71 -14.78 -2.15
N GLY A 7 -12.19 -15.94 -2.60
CA GLY A 7 -12.22 -17.17 -1.80
C GLY A 7 -10.83 -17.77 -1.64
N ALA A 8 -10.09 -17.90 -2.74
CA ALA A 8 -8.74 -18.45 -2.74
C ALA A 8 -7.78 -17.61 -1.87
N TRP A 9 -7.91 -16.28 -1.91
CA TRP A 9 -7.11 -15.39 -1.05
C TRP A 9 -7.44 -15.52 0.44
N ARG A 10 -8.72 -15.65 0.80
CA ARG A 10 -9.14 -15.85 2.21
C ARG A 10 -8.76 -17.22 2.75
N ASP A 11 -8.77 -18.24 1.91
CA ASP A 11 -8.29 -19.59 2.24
C ASP A 11 -6.77 -19.59 2.45
N ALA A 12 -6.04 -18.84 1.62
CA ALA A 12 -4.61 -18.58 1.81
C ALA A 12 -4.31 -17.65 3.02
N GLY A 13 -5.32 -16.98 3.57
CA GLY A 13 -5.24 -16.11 4.74
C GLY A 13 -4.65 -14.72 4.47
N LEU A 14 -4.64 -14.26 3.21
CA LEU A 14 -4.06 -12.96 2.82
C LEU A 14 -4.77 -11.77 3.48
N ASP A 15 -6.04 -11.94 3.87
CA ASP A 15 -6.89 -10.96 4.55
C ASP A 15 -6.53 -10.72 6.03
N ARG A 16 -5.69 -11.58 6.62
CA ARG A 16 -5.41 -11.59 8.06
C ARG A 16 -3.95 -11.87 8.40
N LEU A 17 -3.05 -11.48 7.50
CA LEU A 17 -1.61 -11.59 7.70
C LEU A 17 -1.16 -10.82 8.95
N ARG A 18 -0.20 -11.39 9.67
CA ARG A 18 0.46 -10.74 10.82
C ARG A 18 1.97 -10.77 10.62
N THR A 19 2.59 -9.62 10.85
CA THR A 19 4.05 -9.46 10.82
C THR A 19 4.63 -9.76 12.19
N THR A 20 5.61 -10.65 12.23
CA THR A 20 6.38 -10.99 13.44
C THR A 20 7.85 -10.65 13.20
N PRO A 21 8.39 -9.58 13.84
CA PRO A 21 9.79 -9.26 13.77
C PRO A 21 10.65 -10.41 14.30
N GLN A 22 11.73 -10.72 13.58
CA GLN A 22 12.69 -11.75 13.94
C GLN A 22 14.02 -11.13 14.41
N ALA A 23 14.46 -10.08 13.73
CA ALA A 23 15.67 -9.36 14.07
C ALA A 23 15.56 -7.89 13.66
N VAL A 24 16.20 -7.03 14.45
CA VAL A 24 16.36 -5.60 14.17
C VAL A 24 17.83 -5.28 14.33
N ASP A 25 18.48 -4.84 13.24
CA ASP A 25 19.82 -4.30 13.28
C ASP A 25 19.77 -2.79 13.08
N VAL A 26 20.55 -2.06 13.86
CA VAL A 26 20.68 -0.61 13.76
C VAL A 26 22.15 -0.30 13.57
N GLY A 27 22.45 0.55 12.58
CA GLY A 27 23.80 1.00 12.28
C GLY A 27 23.81 2.37 11.63
N GLU A 28 24.99 2.79 11.22
CA GLU A 28 25.20 4.03 10.47
C GLU A 28 25.96 3.70 9.19
N GLU A 29 25.52 4.27 8.07
CA GLU A 29 26.17 4.15 6.76
C GLU A 29 26.14 5.52 6.07
N ASP A 30 27.28 6.00 5.60
CA ASP A 30 27.42 7.27 4.87
C ASP A 30 26.77 8.49 5.56
N GLY A 31 26.80 8.52 6.90
CA GLY A 31 26.19 9.60 7.70
C GLY A 31 24.67 9.52 7.84
N ALA A 32 24.04 8.43 7.41
CA ALA A 32 22.64 8.10 7.64
C ALA A 32 22.50 6.99 8.69
N VAL A 33 21.41 7.02 9.46
CA VAL A 33 21.03 5.92 10.35
C VAL A 33 20.31 4.86 9.51
N VAL A 34 20.77 3.61 9.60
CA VAL A 34 20.19 2.47 8.89
C VAL A 34 19.56 1.51 9.89
N VAL A 35 18.27 1.22 9.71
CA VAL A 35 17.53 0.23 10.50
C VAL A 35 17.07 -0.89 9.58
N THR A 36 17.57 -2.10 9.79
CA THR A 36 17.16 -3.29 9.03
C THR A 36 16.30 -4.19 9.90
N VAL A 37 15.05 -4.38 9.51
CA VAL A 37 14.08 -5.24 10.20
C VAL A 37 13.81 -6.47 9.35
N ARG A 38 14.19 -7.64 9.86
CA ARG A 38 13.83 -8.94 9.28
C ARG A 38 12.61 -9.48 10.01
N SER A 39 11.58 -9.86 9.25
CA SER A 39 10.30 -10.32 9.78
C SER A 39 9.77 -11.53 9.02
N THR A 40 8.86 -12.25 9.65
CA THR A 40 8.00 -13.25 9.00
C THR A 40 6.58 -12.73 8.99
N VAL A 41 5.92 -12.79 7.82
CA VAL A 41 4.51 -12.43 7.64
C VAL A 41 3.72 -13.70 7.39
N ALA A 42 2.74 -14.01 8.23
CA ALA A 42 1.93 -15.21 8.10
C ALA A 42 0.52 -15.01 8.68
N ALA A 43 -0.45 -15.75 8.15
CA ALA A 43 -1.81 -15.75 8.67
C ALA A 43 -1.93 -16.72 9.87
N PRO A 44 -2.51 -16.29 11.01
CA PRO A 44 -2.79 -17.21 12.12
C PRO A 44 -3.64 -18.40 11.66
N GLY A 45 -3.23 -19.61 12.03
CA GLY A 45 -3.94 -20.84 11.70
C GLY A 45 -3.62 -21.45 10.33
N VAL A 46 -2.91 -20.73 9.44
CA VAL A 46 -2.46 -21.26 8.14
C VAL A 46 -1.04 -21.80 8.27
N LYS A 47 -0.88 -23.12 8.20
CA LYS A 47 0.43 -23.77 8.40
C LYS A 47 1.25 -23.82 7.12
N GLY A 48 2.56 -23.58 7.24
CA GLY A 48 3.50 -23.72 6.12
C GLY A 48 3.28 -22.71 4.99
N SER A 49 2.61 -21.60 5.25
CA SER A 49 2.41 -20.48 4.31
C SER A 49 2.89 -19.20 4.98
N SER A 50 3.91 -18.56 4.41
CA SER A 50 4.48 -17.32 4.95
C SER A 50 5.21 -16.51 3.88
N PHE A 51 5.52 -15.26 4.23
CA PHE A 51 6.45 -14.43 3.50
C PHE A 51 7.60 -14.04 4.42
N ALA A 52 8.83 -14.29 4.00
CA ALA A 52 10.01 -13.68 4.60
C ALA A 52 10.10 -12.23 4.11
N GLN A 53 10.22 -11.29 5.04
CA GLN A 53 10.24 -9.86 4.77
C GLN A 53 11.52 -9.23 5.33
N THR A 54 12.15 -8.34 4.56
CA THR A 54 13.20 -7.43 5.04
C THR A 54 12.79 -6.01 4.67
N LEU A 55 12.66 -5.15 5.69
CA LEU A 55 12.52 -3.72 5.52
C LEU A 55 13.80 -3.05 5.96
N ARG A 56 14.43 -2.29 5.07
CA ARG A 56 15.61 -1.50 5.37
C ARG A 56 15.24 -0.03 5.27
N TYR A 57 15.27 0.66 6.40
CA TYR A 57 15.05 2.09 6.52
C TYR A 57 16.40 2.80 6.55
N THR A 58 16.60 3.78 5.68
CA THR A 58 17.78 4.66 5.70
C THR A 58 17.29 6.08 5.97
N VAL A 59 17.61 6.61 7.15
CA VAL A 59 17.22 7.94 7.63
C VAL A 59 18.41 8.88 7.48
N THR A 60 18.28 9.85 6.60
CA THR A 60 19.34 10.84 6.33
C THR A 60 19.20 12.08 7.22
N GLY A 61 20.28 12.84 7.37
CA GLY A 61 20.29 14.08 8.16
C GLY A 61 19.42 15.22 7.60
N ASN A 62 18.97 15.14 6.35
CA ASN A 62 18.07 16.11 5.74
C ASN A 62 16.57 15.73 5.84
N GLY A 63 16.24 14.65 6.57
CA GLY A 63 14.86 14.23 6.81
C GLY A 63 14.28 13.30 5.73
N GLU A 64 15.09 12.83 4.78
CA GLU A 64 14.67 11.80 3.82
C GLU A 64 14.66 10.42 4.47
N LEU A 65 13.59 9.66 4.22
CA LEU A 65 13.47 8.26 4.61
C LEU A 65 13.42 7.40 3.35
N ARG A 66 14.47 6.64 3.09
CA ARG A 66 14.45 5.60 2.06
C ARG A 66 14.01 4.28 2.66
N VAL A 67 13.13 3.56 1.98
CA VAL A 67 12.63 2.25 2.40
C VAL A 67 12.86 1.23 1.29
N ASP A 68 13.77 0.28 1.51
CA ASP A 68 13.90 -0.91 0.66
C ASP A 68 13.05 -2.03 1.27
N HIS A 69 12.09 -2.54 0.51
CA HIS A 69 11.20 -3.62 0.93
C HIS A 69 11.42 -4.86 0.08
N ARG A 70 11.93 -5.92 0.70
CA ARG A 70 12.08 -7.24 0.07
C ARG A 70 11.13 -8.22 0.72
N ALA A 71 10.25 -8.82 -0.08
CA ALA A 71 9.38 -9.91 0.34
C ALA A 71 9.64 -11.16 -0.50
N ARG A 72 9.60 -12.33 0.15
CA ARG A 72 9.77 -13.63 -0.50
C ARG A 72 8.75 -14.61 0.04
N ALA A 73 7.93 -15.17 -0.85
CA ALA A 73 7.00 -16.23 -0.49
C ALA A 73 7.74 -17.52 -0.08
N GLU A 74 7.21 -18.21 0.93
CA GLU A 74 7.73 -19.45 1.49
C GLU A 74 6.61 -20.49 1.66
N GLY A 75 6.98 -21.77 1.45
CA GLY A 75 6.03 -22.88 1.52
C GLY A 75 4.82 -22.70 0.59
N ALA A 76 3.62 -22.94 1.12
CA ALA A 76 2.36 -22.88 0.38
C ALA A 76 2.03 -21.50 -0.18
N ALA A 77 2.62 -20.42 0.35
CA ALA A 77 2.44 -19.07 -0.21
C ALA A 77 2.95 -18.97 -1.66
N ARG A 78 3.89 -19.85 -2.08
CA ARG A 78 4.39 -19.93 -3.45
C ARG A 78 3.38 -20.48 -4.45
N SER A 79 2.33 -21.12 -3.96
CA SER A 79 1.27 -21.71 -4.78
C SER A 79 0.08 -20.77 -4.97
N VAL A 80 0.10 -19.58 -4.33
CA VAL A 80 -0.88 -18.53 -4.61
C VAL A 80 -0.57 -17.97 -6.02
N PRO A 81 -1.51 -18.04 -6.99
CA PRO A 81 -1.21 -17.75 -8.38
C PRO A 81 -0.83 -16.28 -8.64
N TYR A 82 -1.47 -15.35 -7.92
CA TYR A 82 -1.15 -13.92 -7.91
C TYR A 82 -1.64 -13.31 -6.58
N LEU A 83 -0.97 -12.23 -6.17
CA LEU A 83 -1.34 -11.47 -4.98
C LEU A 83 -2.28 -10.32 -5.39
N PRO A 84 -3.26 -9.95 -4.56
CA PRO A 84 -4.09 -8.78 -4.83
C PRO A 84 -3.24 -7.52 -4.86
N ARG A 85 -2.31 -7.37 -3.90
CA ARG A 85 -1.37 -6.24 -3.79
C ARG A 85 -0.10 -6.64 -3.04
N ILE A 86 0.98 -5.91 -3.28
CA ILE A 86 2.17 -5.86 -2.45
C ILE A 86 2.63 -4.41 -2.32
N GLY A 87 2.79 -3.93 -1.09
CA GLY A 87 3.12 -2.52 -0.86
C GLY A 87 3.23 -2.18 0.62
N LEU A 88 3.26 -0.88 0.89
CA LEU A 88 3.29 -0.31 2.23
C LEU A 88 2.04 0.54 2.43
N THR A 89 1.49 0.49 3.65
CA THR A 89 0.42 1.39 4.08
C THR A 89 1.02 2.37 5.10
N LEU A 90 0.80 3.66 4.87
CA LEU A 90 1.20 4.72 5.78
C LEU A 90 -0.06 5.36 6.37
N GLN A 91 -0.11 5.45 7.70
CA GLN A 91 -1.14 6.22 8.38
C GLN A 91 -0.59 7.62 8.64
N LEU A 92 -1.28 8.63 8.10
CA LEU A 92 -0.89 10.03 8.22
C LEU A 92 -1.94 10.83 9.01
N PRO A 93 -1.57 11.97 9.61
CA PRO A 93 -2.53 12.86 10.25
C PRO A 93 -3.66 13.28 9.32
N GLN A 94 -4.90 13.27 9.83
CA GLN A 94 -6.11 13.60 9.07
C GLN A 94 -6.10 15.00 8.43
N GLN A 95 -5.30 15.93 8.96
CA GLN A 95 -5.16 17.29 8.41
C GLN A 95 -4.50 17.31 7.02
N TYR A 96 -3.82 16.24 6.61
CA TYR A 96 -3.27 16.11 5.26
C TYR A 96 -4.35 15.62 4.30
N ASP A 97 -5.21 16.54 3.90
CA ASP A 97 -6.44 16.28 3.14
C ASP A 97 -6.30 16.59 1.63
N GLN A 98 -5.17 17.15 1.20
CA GLN A 98 -4.88 17.43 -0.22
C GLN A 98 -3.98 16.34 -0.79
N PHE A 99 -4.52 15.56 -1.72
CA PHE A 99 -3.80 14.53 -2.46
C PHE A 99 -3.34 15.05 -3.81
N SER A 100 -2.09 14.77 -4.17
CA SER A 100 -1.53 15.12 -5.47
C SER A 100 -0.61 14.03 -5.96
N TRP A 101 -0.62 13.72 -7.25
CA TRP A 101 0.25 12.70 -7.81
C TRP A 101 0.66 13.00 -9.25
N TYR A 102 1.81 12.48 -9.64
CA TYR A 102 2.25 12.43 -11.03
C TYR A 102 2.21 10.99 -11.52
N GLY A 103 1.19 10.64 -12.28
CA GLY A 103 0.92 9.28 -12.76
C GLY A 103 -0.28 9.28 -13.70
N ARG A 104 -0.98 8.15 -13.82
CA ARG A 104 -2.25 8.09 -14.58
C ARG A 104 -3.41 8.67 -13.77
N GLY A 105 -4.36 9.33 -14.44
CA GLY A 105 -5.53 9.93 -13.80
C GLY A 105 -6.40 10.74 -14.77
N PRO A 106 -7.32 11.59 -14.29
CA PRO A 106 -7.59 11.87 -12.86
C PRO A 106 -8.37 10.74 -12.16
N GLU A 107 -9.06 9.90 -12.92
CA GLU A 107 -9.88 8.82 -12.36
C GLU A 107 -9.05 7.59 -12.00
N GLU A 108 -9.54 6.83 -11.04
CA GLU A 108 -8.93 5.57 -10.64
C GLU A 108 -8.77 4.58 -11.81
N ASN A 109 -7.65 3.88 -11.79
CA ASN A 109 -7.20 2.96 -12.82
C ASN A 109 -6.41 1.80 -12.20
N TYR A 110 -6.34 0.69 -12.93
CA TYR A 110 -5.75 -0.58 -12.48
C TYR A 110 -4.96 -1.19 -13.64
N ASP A 111 -4.12 -2.18 -13.37
CA ASP A 111 -3.21 -2.81 -14.34
C ASP A 111 -3.91 -3.32 -15.62
N ASP A 112 -5.15 -3.78 -15.52
CA ASP A 112 -5.99 -4.22 -16.65
C ASP A 112 -6.95 -3.14 -17.19
N ARG A 113 -6.97 -1.95 -16.55
CA ARG A 113 -7.89 -0.84 -16.83
C ARG A 113 -7.19 0.51 -16.64
N GLU A 114 -6.20 0.80 -17.48
CA GLU A 114 -5.43 2.05 -17.40
C GLU A 114 -5.27 2.82 -18.72
N ASP A 115 -5.55 2.21 -19.87
CA ASP A 115 -5.36 2.81 -21.20
C ASP A 115 -6.14 4.12 -21.42
N GLY A 116 -7.26 4.30 -20.71
CA GLY A 116 -8.08 5.51 -20.77
C GLY A 116 -7.58 6.66 -19.89
N ALA A 117 -6.60 6.41 -19.02
CA ALA A 117 -6.11 7.37 -18.04
C ALA A 117 -4.78 7.98 -18.52
N PRO A 118 -4.76 9.25 -18.99
CA PRO A 118 -3.53 9.91 -19.41
C PRO A 118 -2.59 10.16 -18.23
N THR A 119 -1.30 10.16 -18.52
CA THR A 119 -0.27 10.53 -17.55
C THR A 119 -0.24 12.05 -17.38
N GLY A 120 -0.29 12.53 -16.13
CA GLY A 120 -0.29 13.95 -15.80
C GLY A 120 -0.10 14.20 -14.31
N VAL A 121 -0.06 15.47 -13.93
CA VAL A 121 -0.08 15.87 -12.51
C VAL A 121 -1.50 16.23 -12.12
N TYR A 122 -2.04 15.50 -11.15
CA TYR A 122 -3.42 15.62 -10.70
C TYR A 122 -3.49 16.02 -9.23
N HIS A 123 -4.59 16.65 -8.83
CA HIS A 123 -4.83 17.20 -7.49
C HIS A 123 -6.29 17.02 -7.12
N THR A 124 -6.56 16.64 -5.87
CA THR A 124 -7.89 16.25 -5.38
C THR A 124 -7.91 16.24 -3.84
N GLY A 125 -9.06 16.45 -3.21
CA GLY A 125 -9.22 16.13 -1.79
C GLY A 125 -9.23 14.63 -1.53
N VAL A 126 -8.76 14.19 -0.35
CA VAL A 126 -8.79 12.76 0.05
C VAL A 126 -10.21 12.18 -0.04
N ASP A 127 -11.22 12.95 0.34
CA ASP A 127 -12.62 12.50 0.30
C ASP A 127 -13.16 12.36 -1.14
N GLU A 128 -12.60 13.09 -2.10
CA GLU A 128 -12.99 13.05 -3.51
C GLU A 128 -12.42 11.80 -4.23
N GLN A 129 -11.48 11.09 -3.60
CA GLN A 129 -10.97 9.83 -4.13
C GLN A 129 -11.96 8.67 -4.05
N PHE A 130 -13.03 8.81 -3.26
CA PHE A 130 -14.02 7.76 -3.14
C PHE A 130 -14.93 7.67 -4.36
N SER A 131 -14.79 6.59 -5.13
CA SER A 131 -15.57 6.31 -6.35
C SER A 131 -17.08 6.09 -6.12
N GLY A 132 -17.53 5.99 -4.87
CA GLY A 132 -18.95 5.95 -4.54
C GLY A 132 -19.66 4.63 -4.87
N TYR A 133 -18.93 3.50 -4.93
CA TYR A 133 -19.51 2.20 -5.22
C TYR A 133 -20.64 1.82 -4.24
N LEU A 134 -21.74 1.27 -4.78
CA LEU A 134 -22.92 0.87 -4.00
C LEU A 134 -22.59 -0.14 -2.90
N ARG A 135 -21.69 -1.08 -3.19
CA ARG A 135 -21.05 -1.94 -2.21
C ARG A 135 -19.60 -1.43 -2.07
N PRO A 136 -19.18 -0.99 -0.87
CA PRO A 136 -17.78 -0.65 -0.66
C PRO A 136 -16.87 -1.81 -1.06
N GLN A 137 -15.86 -1.45 -1.84
CA GLN A 137 -14.86 -2.33 -2.41
C GLN A 137 -13.64 -1.48 -2.74
N ASP A 138 -12.54 -2.12 -3.05
CA ASP A 138 -11.30 -1.45 -3.45
C ASP A 138 -11.52 -0.34 -4.50
N TYR A 139 -10.93 0.84 -4.25
CA TYR A 139 -11.11 2.05 -5.07
C TYR A 139 -9.87 2.96 -4.99
N GLY A 140 -9.82 3.95 -5.87
CA GLY A 140 -8.90 5.09 -5.73
C GLY A 140 -7.44 4.76 -6.04
N ASN A 141 -7.18 3.63 -6.70
CA ASN A 141 -5.86 3.26 -7.19
C ASN A 141 -5.49 4.11 -8.42
N HIS A 142 -4.22 4.49 -8.49
CA HIS A 142 -3.61 5.12 -9.65
C HIS A 142 -2.34 4.36 -10.00
N GLU A 143 -2.22 3.91 -11.24
CA GLU A 143 -1.05 3.23 -11.80
C GLU A 143 -0.01 4.22 -12.36
N GLU A 144 1.18 3.70 -12.60
CA GLU A 144 2.35 4.41 -13.14
C GLU A 144 2.69 5.73 -12.41
N VAL A 145 2.49 5.76 -11.10
CA VAL A 145 2.80 6.92 -10.25
C VAL A 145 4.31 7.02 -10.05
N ARG A 146 4.86 8.20 -10.31
CA ARG A 146 6.27 8.55 -10.05
C ARG A 146 6.45 9.17 -8.67
N TRP A 147 5.50 10.01 -8.27
CA TRP A 147 5.39 10.54 -6.93
C TRP A 147 3.93 10.79 -6.56
N ALA A 148 3.64 10.66 -5.27
CA ALA A 148 2.38 10.99 -4.65
C ALA A 148 2.65 11.82 -3.38
N ALA A 149 1.77 12.75 -3.07
CA ALA A 149 1.89 13.63 -1.92
C ALA A 149 0.56 13.83 -1.21
N LEU A 150 0.62 13.88 0.13
CA LEU A 150 -0.46 14.32 0.99
C LEU A 150 0.01 15.54 1.78
N SER A 151 -0.79 16.61 1.79
CA SER A 151 -0.43 17.86 2.44
C SER A 151 -1.65 18.58 3.01
N ASP A 152 -1.41 19.59 3.85
CA ASP A 152 -2.43 20.55 4.32
C ASP A 152 -2.32 21.92 3.63
N GLY A 153 -1.52 22.00 2.55
CA GLY A 153 -1.15 23.24 1.86
C GLY A 153 0.00 24.02 2.49
N ARG A 154 0.55 23.58 3.64
CA ARG A 154 1.76 24.14 4.27
C ARG A 154 2.90 23.13 4.36
N ASP A 155 2.59 21.95 4.89
CA ASP A 155 3.52 20.81 4.96
C ASP A 155 2.80 19.51 4.62
N GLY A 156 3.57 18.42 4.54
CA GLY A 156 3.06 17.13 4.10
C GLY A 156 4.13 16.08 3.91
N VAL A 157 3.73 14.97 3.31
CA VAL A 157 4.58 13.83 2.99
C VAL A 157 4.54 13.61 1.48
N LEU A 158 5.73 13.50 0.87
CA LEU A 158 5.90 13.08 -0.51
C LEU A 158 6.53 11.68 -0.52
N VAL A 159 5.96 10.79 -1.31
CA VAL A 159 6.47 9.45 -1.60
C VAL A 159 6.81 9.39 -3.08
N SER A 160 8.01 8.92 -3.41
CA SER A 160 8.45 8.72 -4.78
C SER A 160 9.12 7.36 -4.93
N GLY A 161 8.97 6.74 -6.10
CA GLY A 161 9.73 5.54 -6.44
C GLY A 161 11.19 5.88 -6.74
N ASP A 162 12.10 4.98 -6.35
CA ASP A 162 13.54 5.12 -6.59
C ASP A 162 13.89 4.68 -8.03
N GLY A 163 13.46 5.48 -9.00
CA GLY A 163 13.69 5.22 -10.43
C GLY A 163 12.65 4.31 -11.11
N GLU A 164 11.71 3.75 -10.36
CA GLU A 164 10.58 2.96 -10.86
C GLU A 164 9.24 3.62 -10.54
N ASN A 165 8.22 3.37 -11.38
CA ASN A 165 6.86 3.78 -11.06
C ASN A 165 6.22 2.80 -10.07
N PHE A 166 5.24 3.27 -9.31
CA PHE A 166 4.46 2.46 -8.36
C PHE A 166 2.95 2.76 -8.52
N SER A 167 2.11 1.99 -7.85
CA SER A 167 0.69 2.32 -7.71
C SER A 167 0.41 3.01 -6.38
N ALA A 168 -0.46 4.01 -6.39
CA ALA A 168 -0.79 4.81 -5.21
C ALA A 168 -2.29 5.00 -5.08
N GLY A 169 -2.78 4.95 -3.84
CA GLY A 169 -4.14 5.32 -3.50
C GLY A 169 -4.19 5.90 -2.10
N VAL A 170 -5.22 6.69 -1.82
CA VAL A 170 -5.49 7.25 -0.49
C VAL A 170 -6.93 7.01 -0.12
N THR A 171 -7.16 6.68 1.15
CA THR A 171 -8.50 6.47 1.70
C THR A 171 -8.59 7.12 3.07
N PRO A 172 -9.70 7.80 3.39
CA PRO A 172 -9.99 8.22 4.74
C PRO A 172 -10.62 7.09 5.57
N TYR A 173 -10.84 5.89 5.03
CA TYR A 173 -11.59 4.81 5.68
C TYR A 173 -10.72 3.61 6.08
N GLU A 174 -11.02 3.00 7.23
CA GLU A 174 -10.27 1.86 7.78
C GLU A 174 -10.86 0.48 7.46
N ASP A 175 -12.14 0.40 7.05
CA ASP A 175 -12.90 -0.86 7.07
C ASP A 175 -13.67 -1.17 5.78
N ILE A 176 -13.08 -0.78 4.66
CA ILE A 176 -13.67 -0.94 3.33
C ILE A 176 -14.14 -2.35 3.02
N ASP A 177 -13.36 -3.37 3.38
CA ASP A 177 -13.66 -4.78 3.10
C ASP A 177 -14.79 -5.35 3.96
N ARG A 178 -15.24 -4.61 4.98
CA ARG A 178 -16.24 -5.05 5.96
C ARG A 178 -17.57 -4.32 5.84
N ALA A 179 -17.58 -3.14 5.22
CA ALA A 179 -18.78 -2.35 5.08
C ALA A 179 -19.69 -2.91 3.97
N ALA A 180 -20.94 -3.25 4.32
CA ALA A 180 -21.93 -3.69 3.33
C ALA A 180 -22.49 -2.52 2.50
N TYR A 181 -22.43 -1.31 3.05
CA TYR A 181 -22.98 -0.09 2.46
C TYR A 181 -22.06 1.12 2.76
N PRO A 182 -22.03 2.16 1.91
CA PRO A 182 -21.15 3.32 2.09
C PRO A 182 -21.36 4.05 3.42
N PHE A 183 -22.60 4.14 3.92
CA PHE A 183 -22.88 4.81 5.20
C PHE A 183 -22.31 4.08 6.43
N ALA A 184 -21.86 2.84 6.27
CA ALA A 184 -21.26 2.04 7.35
C ALA A 184 -19.73 2.17 7.42
N LEU A 185 -19.11 2.91 6.48
CA LEU A 185 -17.66 3.15 6.47
C LEU A 185 -17.23 3.97 7.68
N ARG A 186 -16.13 3.57 8.31
CA ARG A 186 -15.50 4.29 9.41
C ARG A 186 -14.26 5.00 8.92
N ARG A 187 -14.16 6.27 9.31
CA ARG A 187 -12.96 7.08 9.16
C ARG A 187 -12.01 6.88 10.32
#